data_AF-A0AAV7IP85-F1
#
_entry.id   AF-A0AAV7IP85-F1
#
_cell.length_a   1.000
_cell.length_b   1.000
_cell.length_c   1.000
_cell.angle_alpha   90.00
_cell.angle_beta   90.00
_cell.angle_gamma   90.00
#
_symmetry.space_group_name_H-M   'P 1'
#
loop_
_entity.id
_entity.type
_entity.pdbx_description
1 polymer ?
#
loop_
_entity_poly.entity_id
_entity_poly.type
_entity_poly.pdbx_seq_one_letter_code
_entity_poly.pdbx_strand_id
1 'polypeptide(L)'
;MNGVCVKWRGWIDLERLDGVGCLEFDEEAAAREDAQLRNQLNRYNERLRQFDEKQRAYRNAAAQQPHHNHHLGHHHHHHHHLGHHVSGTSGVTTPADKFY
;
A
#
# COMPACT_ATOMS: atom_id res chain seq x y z
N MET A 1 11.31 -1.09 13.88
CA MET A 1 10.51 -2.13 14.58
C MET A 1 9.04 -1.74 14.55
N ASN A 2 8.16 -2.59 14.03
CA ASN A 2 6.70 -2.31 13.93
C ASN A 2 6.38 -0.95 13.28
N GLY A 3 7.13 -0.57 12.24
CA GLY A 3 6.98 0.73 11.56
C GLY A 3 7.65 1.93 12.25
N VAL A 4 8.32 1.74 13.40
CA VAL A 4 9.11 2.79 14.06
C VAL A 4 10.59 2.64 13.71
N CYS A 5 11.21 3.67 13.16
CA CYS A 5 12.65 3.69 12.90
C CYS A 5 13.41 3.79 14.22
N VAL A 6 14.31 2.83 14.47
CA VAL A 6 15.12 2.78 15.68
C VAL A 6 16.56 2.40 15.34
N LYS A 7 17.50 2.91 16.13
CA LYS A 7 18.90 2.50 16.15
C LYS A 7 19.13 1.64 17.38
N TRP A 8 19.66 0.43 17.19
CA TRP A 8 20.13 -0.38 18.30
C TRP A 8 21.57 0.00 18.66
N ARG A 9 21.82 0.20 19.94
CA ARG A 9 23.17 0.42 20.47
C ARG A 9 23.39 -0.48 21.66
N GLY A 10 24.56 -1.10 21.72
CA GLY A 10 24.92 -1.95 22.82
C GLY A 10 26.34 -2.45 22.69
N TRP A 11 26.75 -3.19 23.71
CA TRP A 11 28.02 -3.90 23.73
C TRP A 11 27.77 -5.33 24.16
N ILE A 12 28.73 -6.19 23.85
CA ILE A 12 28.74 -7.60 24.25
C ILE A 12 30.14 -7.96 24.74
N ASP A 13 30.20 -8.66 25.86
CA ASP A 13 31.39 -9.34 26.37
C ASP A 13 31.65 -10.58 25.51
N LEU A 14 32.84 -10.71 24.94
CA LEU A 14 33.17 -11.83 24.05
C LEU A 14 33.52 -13.13 24.81
N GLU A 15 33.87 -13.04 26.09
CA GLU A 15 34.18 -14.22 26.91
C GLU A 15 32.92 -14.75 27.60
N ARG A 16 32.13 -13.84 28.19
CA ARG A 16 30.91 -14.20 28.92
C ARG A 16 29.68 -14.31 28.03
N LEU A 17 29.75 -13.78 26.81
CA LEU A 17 28.65 -13.73 25.85
C LEU A 17 27.39 -13.05 26.38
N ASP A 18 27.55 -12.14 27.34
CA ASP A 18 26.49 -11.28 27.85
C ASP A 18 26.76 -9.83 27.50
N GLY A 19 25.75 -8.98 27.66
CA GLY A 19 25.86 -7.60 27.22
C GLY A 19 24.59 -6.82 27.49
N VAL A 20 24.64 -5.54 27.19
CA VAL A 20 23.51 -4.62 27.36
C VAL A 20 23.36 -3.82 26.09
N GLY A 21 22.12 -3.59 25.70
CA GLY A 21 21.79 -2.68 24.61
C GLY A 21 20.44 -2.02 24.82
N CYS A 22 20.26 -0.87 24.17
CA CYS A 22 19.03 -0.12 24.15
C CYS A 22 18.63 0.23 22.70
N LEU A 23 17.36 0.61 22.55
CA LEU A 23 16.82 1.14 21.31
C LEU A 23 16.67 2.66 21.43
N GLU A 24 17.22 3.37 20.47
CA GLU A 24 17.10 4.82 20.32
C GLU A 24 16.19 5.13 19.13
N PHE A 25 15.36 6.17 19.24
CA PHE A 25 14.58 6.62 18.10
C PHE A 25 15.48 7.24 17.04
N ASP A 26 15.31 6.83 15.78
CA ASP A 26 16.07 7.39 14.67
C ASP A 26 15.21 8.40 13.90
N GLU A 27 15.27 9.66 14.36
CA GLU A 27 14.48 10.75 13.78
C GLU A 27 14.79 11.02 12.31
N GLU A 28 16.06 10.90 11.91
CA GLU A 28 16.47 11.12 10.53
C GLU A 28 15.91 10.03 9.60
N ALA A 29 16.04 8.76 10.00
CA ALA A 29 15.46 7.67 9.24
C ALA A 29 13.93 7.76 9.20
N ALA A 30 13.30 8.08 10.33
CA ALA A 30 11.86 8.28 10.41
C ALA A 30 11.37 9.39 9.47
N ALA A 31 12.06 10.53 9.42
CA ALA A 31 11.70 11.64 8.53
C ALA A 31 11.85 11.25 7.05
N ARG A 32 12.89 10.50 6.69
CA ARG A 32 13.07 10.02 5.31
C ARG A 32 11.99 9.02 4.91
N GLU A 33 11.69 8.06 5.76
CA GLU A 33 10.63 7.07 5.51
C GLU A 33 9.25 7.73 5.43
N ASP A 34 8.93 8.65 6.33
CA ASP A 34 7.68 9.42 6.31
C ASP A 34 7.55 10.24 5.02
N ALA A 35 8.62 10.92 4.57
CA ALA A 35 8.61 11.63 3.30
C ALA A 35 8.39 10.69 2.10
N GLN A 36 9.02 9.51 2.10
CA GLN A 36 8.81 8.50 1.05
C GLN A 36 7.37 7.98 1.04
N LEU A 37 6.81 7.68 2.21
CA LEU A 37 5.45 7.18 2.34
C LEU A 37 4.42 8.24 1.90
N ARG A 38 4.60 9.50 2.32
CA ARG A 38 3.76 10.62 1.87
C ARG A 38 3.81 10.79 0.36
N ASN A 39 5.00 10.67 -0.25
CA ASN A 39 5.14 10.75 -1.69
C ASN A 39 4.40 9.62 -2.42
N GLN A 40 4.44 8.40 -1.89
CA GLN A 40 3.67 7.27 -2.44
C GLN A 40 2.16 7.50 -2.33
N LEU A 41 1.70 7.97 -1.16
CA LEU A 41 0.30 8.29 -0.92
C LEU A 41 -0.20 9.38 -1.88
N ASN A 42 0.57 10.46 -2.05
CA ASN A 42 0.22 11.55 -2.95
C ASN A 42 0.09 11.07 -4.40
N ARG A 43 1.05 10.28 -4.88
CA ARG A 43 1.00 9.70 -6.24
C ARG A 43 -0.21 8.78 -6.43
N TYR A 44 -0.56 8.01 -5.40
CA TYR A 44 -1.74 7.14 -5.44
C TYR A 44 -3.03 7.97 -5.49
N ASN A 45 -3.17 8.96 -4.62
CA ASN A 45 -4.33 9.85 -4.55
C ASN A 45 -4.53 10.64 -5.84
N GLU A 46 -3.44 11.11 -6.43
CA GLU A 46 -3.50 11.86 -7.68
C GLU A 46 -3.99 10.99 -8.85
N ARG A 47 -3.54 9.73 -8.93
CA ARG A 47 -4.07 8.78 -9.92
C ARG A 47 -5.56 8.53 -9.73
N LEU A 48 -5.99 8.31 -8.50
CA LEU A 48 -7.40 8.14 -8.15
C LEU A 48 -8.25 9.33 -8.60
N ARG A 49 -7.80 10.54 -8.26
CA ARG A 49 -8.48 11.78 -8.65
C ARG A 49 -8.56 11.93 -10.17
N GLN A 50 -7.49 11.62 -10.90
CA GLN A 50 -7.51 11.64 -12.37
C GLN A 50 -8.50 10.63 -12.96
N PHE A 51 -8.66 9.46 -12.35
CA PHE A 51 -9.68 8.49 -12.76
C PHE A 51 -11.09 9.01 -12.52
N ASP A 52 -11.36 9.57 -11.34
CA ASP A 52 -12.66 10.16 -11.01
C ASP A 52 -13.03 11.32 -11.92
N GLU A 53 -12.08 12.22 -12.21
CA GLU A 53 -12.26 13.34 -13.13
C GLU A 53 -12.56 12.86 -14.56
N LYS A 54 -11.81 11.86 -15.06
CA LYS A 54 -12.11 11.24 -16.37
C LYS A 54 -13.50 10.65 -16.41
N GLN A 55 -13.87 9.86 -15.41
CA GLN A 55 -15.20 9.24 -15.34
C GLN A 55 -16.31 10.29 -15.31
N ARG A 56 -16.13 11.38 -14.56
CA ARG A 56 -17.08 12.50 -14.53
C ARG A 56 -17.17 13.22 -15.87
N ALA A 57 -16.04 13.48 -16.53
CA ALA A 57 -16.01 14.09 -17.86
C ALA A 57 -16.75 13.21 -18.89
N TYR A 58 -16.54 11.89 -18.88
CA TYR A 58 -17.30 10.96 -19.72
C TYR A 58 -18.80 11.01 -19.46
N ARG A 59 -19.22 11.03 -18.18
CA ARG A 59 -20.65 11.15 -17.82
C ARG A 59 -21.27 12.48 -18.26
N ASN A 60 -20.57 13.59 -18.06
CA ASN A 60 -21.07 14.91 -18.44
C ASN A 60 -21.14 15.08 -19.97
N ALA A 61 -20.15 14.54 -20.70
CA ALA A 61 -20.17 14.51 -22.16
C ALA A 61 -21.32 13.65 -22.71
N ALA A 62 -21.63 12.52 -22.06
CA ALA A 62 -22.80 11.71 -22.40
C ALA A 62 -24.14 12.43 -22.10
N ALA A 63 -24.18 13.27 -21.05
CA ALA A 63 -25.38 14.04 -20.69
C ALA A 63 -25.64 15.28 -21.57
N GLN A 64 -24.63 15.76 -22.31
CA GLN A 64 -24.73 16.93 -23.18
C GLN A 64 -24.98 16.62 -24.67
N GLN A 65 -25.16 15.34 -25.04
CA GLN A 65 -25.63 14.99 -26.38
C GLN A 65 -27.16 15.15 -26.46
N PRO A 66 -27.70 16.08 -27.27
CA PRO A 66 -29.12 16.10 -27.58
C PRO A 66 -29.43 14.87 -28.44
N HIS A 67 -30.55 14.21 -28.12
CA HIS A 67 -31.09 13.03 -28.79
C HIS A 67 -31.08 13.14 -30.33
N HIS A 68 -30.07 12.58 -30.99
CA HIS A 68 -30.19 12.16 -32.38
C HIS A 68 -29.88 10.67 -32.50
N ASN A 69 -30.99 9.92 -32.50
CA ASN A 69 -31.24 8.61 -33.09
C ASN A 69 -30.00 7.77 -33.44
N HIS A 70 -29.68 6.78 -32.60
CA HIS A 70 -28.94 5.60 -33.05
C HIS A 70 -29.52 4.32 -32.46
N HIS A 71 -30.31 3.65 -33.29
CA HIS A 71 -30.53 2.21 -33.21
C HIS A 71 -29.21 1.46 -33.33
N LEU A 72 -29.19 0.25 -32.75
CA LEU A 72 -28.30 -0.89 -33.00
C LEU A 72 -27.07 -1.07 -32.08
N GLY A 73 -27.10 -2.16 -31.30
CA GLY A 73 -25.90 -2.85 -30.81
C GLY A 73 -25.68 -2.86 -29.30
N HIS A 74 -26.55 -3.53 -28.54
CA HIS A 74 -26.18 -4.00 -27.20
C HIS A 74 -25.12 -5.10 -27.33
N HIS A 75 -23.85 -4.74 -27.19
CA HIS A 75 -22.78 -5.69 -26.91
C HIS A 75 -22.43 -5.63 -25.42
N HIS A 76 -22.90 -6.63 -24.68
CA HIS A 76 -22.44 -6.92 -23.32
C HIS A 76 -20.93 -7.17 -23.32
N HIS A 77 -20.15 -6.22 -22.82
CA HIS A 77 -18.77 -6.48 -22.42
C HIS A 77 -18.78 -7.14 -21.03
N HIS A 78 -18.74 -8.47 -21.01
CA HIS A 78 -18.36 -9.23 -19.83
C HIS A 78 -16.88 -8.96 -19.54
N HIS A 79 -16.60 -8.01 -18.64
CA HIS A 79 -15.26 -7.86 -18.09
C HIS A 79 -15.08 -8.91 -17.00
N HIS A 80 -14.48 -10.05 -17.37
CA HIS A 80 -13.96 -11.02 -16.40
C HIS A 80 -12.86 -10.33 -15.58
N HIS A 81 -13.18 -9.97 -14.34
CA HIS A 81 -12.19 -9.67 -13.32
C HIS A 81 -11.41 -10.95 -13.02
N LEU A 82 -10.28 -11.14 -13.71
CA LEU A 82 -9.29 -12.12 -13.31
C LEU A 82 -8.64 -11.59 -12.03
N GLY A 83 -8.86 -12.31 -10.93
CA GLY A 83 -8.37 -11.96 -9.60
C GLY A 83 -6.86 -11.69 -9.62
N HIS A 84 -6.49 -10.42 -9.45
CA HIS A 84 -5.15 -10.05 -9.05
C HIS A 84 -4.96 -10.50 -7.61
N HIS A 85 -4.45 -11.71 -7.45
CA HIS A 85 -3.88 -12.20 -6.20
C HIS A 85 -2.64 -11.35 -5.91
N VAL A 86 -2.72 -10.50 -4.89
CA VAL A 86 -1.53 -10.07 -4.16
C VAL A 86 -1.22 -11.22 -3.20
N SER A 87 -0.25 -12.06 -3.55
CA SER A 87 0.35 -13.00 -2.60
C SER A 87 1.27 -12.18 -1.69
N GLY A 88 0.66 -11.57 -0.67
CA GLY A 88 1.32 -10.81 0.37
C GLY A 88 0.90 -11.38 1.72
N THR A 89 1.36 -12.59 2.04
CA THR A 89 1.23 -13.16 3.39
C THR A 89 2.62 -13.50 3.92
N SER A 90 3.18 -12.51 4.59
CA SER A 90 3.76 -12.65 5.94
C SER A 90 3.93 -14.08 6.45
N GLY A 91 5.13 -14.63 6.30
CA GLY A 91 5.62 -15.73 7.14
C GLY A 91 6.12 -15.20 8.47
N VAL A 92 5.20 -14.75 9.32
CA VAL A 92 5.44 -14.67 10.77
C VAL A 92 5.17 -16.07 11.31
N THR A 93 6.23 -16.74 11.71
CA THR A 93 6.18 -17.95 12.53
C THR A 93 5.64 -17.58 13.92
N THR A 94 4.38 -17.93 14.19
CA THR A 94 3.89 -18.04 15.57
C THR A 94 4.20 -19.43 16.09
N PRO A 95 4.86 -19.58 17.26
CA PRO A 95 4.88 -20.85 17.97
C PRO A 95 3.55 -20.99 18.72
N ALA A 96 2.86 -22.12 18.54
CA ALA A 96 1.76 -22.52 19.39
C ALA A 96 1.69 -24.05 19.45
N ASP A 97 2.31 -24.58 20.50
CA ASP A 97 1.87 -25.70 21.33
C ASP A 97 0.75 -26.58 20.78
N LYS A 98 1.09 -27.84 20.47
CA LYS A 98 0.49 -29.12 20.93
C LYS A 98 1.51 -30.22 20.55
N PHE A 99 1.96 -31.18 21.37
CA PHE A 99 1.27 -32.11 22.25
C PHE A 99 2.29 -32.78 23.21
N TYR A 100 1.75 -33.36 24.29
CA TYR A 100 2.31 -34.34 25.24
C TYR A 100 3.62 -35.06 24.88
#